data_AF-A0A101NZF5-F1
#
_entry.id   AF-A0A101NZF5-F1
#
_cell.length_a   1.000
_cell.length_b   1.000
_cell.length_c   1.000
_cell.angle_alpha   90.00
_cell.angle_beta   90.00
_cell.angle_gamma   90.00
#
_symmetry.space_group_name_H-M   'P 1'
#
loop_
_entity.id
_entity.type
_entity.pdbx_description
1 polymer ?
#
loop_
_entity_poly.entity_id
_entity_poly.type
_entity_poly.pdbx_seq_one_letter_code
_entity_poly.pdbx_strand_id
1 'polypeptide(L)'
;MISTGIREVLLAYRMKAGLSAVKVAQAAGISELRYDMLESGRGWPGSRALSAVLDALNVPEDQRPRCAVQGTPLSGIERALLHGKPYPALVVDHTWRVVDCNRFFADQLPECAAPGASMLRWILHQEGARRRLANWEDAAAAYTAALRDALTADPEDPDLQSLRADLPSELWETACPDAGQPDGQGLIWRTAQGPYTIWECAVMVPASRPDLLTVDFLPHTLPHSSTPVPTAQVQQPATTFEGALLAGIARCGACNLDLTANNDHYQCPDNCVTIASEILESRVADAVVDRIFTPESLRKLALAQEVLVAEGIEIDQPLPVSPGHARHQWDHALPAATRRAFITYSVDHALVAAGADGEPSTTISWKQ
;
A
#
# COMPACT_ATOMS: atom_id res chain seq x y z
N MET A 1 30.34 -4.57 -0.48
CA MET A 1 29.88 -4.84 -1.85
C MET A 1 28.37 -4.67 -1.84
N ILE A 2 27.87 -3.55 -2.38
CA ILE A 2 26.43 -3.30 -2.45
C ILE A 2 25.88 -4.33 -3.44
N SER A 3 25.04 -5.27 -2.97
CA SER A 3 24.37 -6.23 -3.83
C SER A 3 23.63 -5.44 -4.89
N THR A 4 24.12 -5.53 -6.12
CA THR A 4 23.58 -4.80 -7.26
C THR A 4 22.38 -5.63 -7.74
N GLY A 5 21.21 -5.34 -7.19
CA GLY A 5 19.98 -6.11 -7.25
C GLY A 5 19.26 -6.02 -8.60
N ILE A 6 18.11 -6.70 -8.67
CA ILE A 6 17.27 -6.84 -9.87
C ILE A 6 17.16 -5.55 -10.66
N ARG A 7 16.80 -4.45 -9.99
CA ARG A 7 16.60 -3.16 -10.65
C ARG A 7 17.84 -2.68 -11.37
N GLU A 8 19.01 -2.71 -10.74
CA GLU A 8 20.22 -2.20 -11.38
C GLU A 8 20.53 -2.99 -12.65
N VAL A 9 20.25 -4.30 -12.65
CA VAL A 9 20.35 -5.13 -13.86
C VAL A 9 19.33 -4.68 -14.90
N LEU A 10 18.05 -4.60 -14.54
CA LEU A 10 16.99 -4.22 -15.48
C LEU A 10 17.22 -2.84 -16.11
N LEU A 11 17.53 -1.82 -15.29
CA LEU A 11 17.81 -0.47 -15.75
C LEU A 11 19.03 -0.42 -16.67
N ALA A 12 20.14 -1.08 -16.28
CA ALA A 12 21.36 -1.05 -17.08
C ALA A 12 21.13 -1.66 -18.47
N TYR A 13 20.43 -2.79 -18.54
CA TYR A 13 20.17 -3.48 -19.80
C TYR A 13 19.10 -2.77 -20.64
N ARG A 14 18.06 -2.20 -20.03
CA ARG A 14 17.08 -1.38 -20.76
C ARG A 14 17.72 -0.13 -21.36
N MET A 15 18.55 0.58 -20.59
CA MET A 15 19.28 1.75 -21.07
C MET A 15 20.26 1.40 -22.19
N LYS A 16 21.01 0.30 -22.05
CA LYS A 16 21.92 -0.20 -23.08
C LYS A 16 21.18 -0.57 -24.38
N ALA A 17 19.98 -1.13 -24.27
CA ALA A 17 19.15 -1.50 -25.41
C ALA A 17 18.38 -0.31 -26.02
N GLY A 18 18.35 0.86 -25.37
CA GLY A 18 17.57 2.02 -25.83
C GLY A 18 16.06 1.78 -25.87
N LEU A 19 15.55 0.87 -25.02
CA LEU A 19 14.14 0.51 -24.99
C LEU A 19 13.36 1.37 -23.99
N SER A 20 12.15 1.77 -24.36
CA SER A 20 11.17 2.31 -23.42
C SER A 20 10.55 1.18 -22.58
N ALA A 21 10.04 1.51 -21.39
CA ALA A 21 9.31 0.58 -20.54
C ALA A 21 8.19 -0.15 -21.30
N VAL A 22 7.36 0.60 -22.04
CA VAL A 22 6.32 0.08 -22.95
C VAL A 22 6.85 -1.04 -23.85
N LYS A 23 8.01 -0.83 -24.51
CA LYS A 23 8.56 -1.79 -25.47
C LYS A 23 9.03 -3.07 -24.78
N VAL A 24 9.63 -2.96 -23.61
CA VAL A 24 10.05 -4.12 -22.83
C VAL A 24 8.84 -4.90 -22.35
N ALA A 25 7.84 -4.21 -21.80
CA ALA A 25 6.60 -4.81 -21.32
C ALA A 25 5.87 -5.57 -22.44
N GLN A 26 5.73 -4.94 -23.61
CA GLN A 26 5.12 -5.56 -24.79
C GLN A 26 5.90 -6.81 -25.23
N ALA A 27 7.23 -6.74 -25.30
CA ALA A 27 8.06 -7.88 -25.68
C ALA A 27 8.01 -9.03 -24.66
N ALA A 28 7.88 -8.70 -23.37
CA ALA A 28 7.75 -9.67 -22.29
C ALA A 28 6.31 -10.20 -22.10
N GLY A 29 5.32 -9.67 -22.83
CA GLY A 29 3.92 -10.06 -22.71
C GLY A 29 3.27 -9.65 -21.39
N ILE A 30 3.72 -8.56 -20.76
CA ILE A 30 3.17 -8.02 -19.52
C ILE A 30 2.68 -6.57 -19.71
N SER A 31 1.87 -6.07 -18.77
CA SER A 31 1.47 -4.66 -18.80
C SER A 31 2.65 -3.75 -18.50
N GLU A 32 2.64 -2.54 -19.08
CA GLU A 32 3.65 -1.50 -18.80
C GLU A 32 3.71 -1.20 -17.30
N LEU A 33 2.54 -1.03 -16.66
CA LEU A 33 2.43 -0.84 -15.21
C LEU A 33 3.16 -1.93 -14.41
N ARG A 34 3.03 -3.20 -14.82
CA ARG A 34 3.70 -4.33 -14.14
C ARG A 34 5.20 -4.32 -14.37
N TYR A 35 5.65 -4.00 -15.59
CA TYR A 35 7.09 -3.81 -15.85
C TYR A 35 7.66 -2.66 -15.02
N ASP A 36 6.96 -1.54 -14.94
CA ASP A 36 7.37 -0.38 -14.15
C ASP A 36 7.43 -0.71 -12.66
N MET A 37 6.47 -1.47 -12.12
CA MET A 37 6.52 -1.96 -10.74
C MET A 37 7.75 -2.83 -10.49
N LEU A 38 8.07 -3.75 -11.41
CA LEU A 38 9.29 -4.57 -11.33
C LEU A 38 10.56 -3.72 -11.40
N GLU A 39 10.70 -2.85 -12.40
CA GLU A 39 11.90 -2.02 -12.60
C GLU A 39 12.09 -1.02 -11.45
N SER A 40 11.00 -0.49 -10.89
CA SER A 40 11.05 0.39 -9.72
C SER A 40 11.26 -0.34 -8.39
N GLY A 41 11.15 -1.67 -8.37
CA GLY A 41 11.28 -2.51 -7.17
C GLY A 41 10.06 -2.47 -6.24
N ARG A 42 8.90 -2.07 -6.75
CA ARG A 42 7.64 -1.95 -5.99
C ARG A 42 6.73 -3.16 -6.10
N GLY A 43 7.07 -4.11 -6.96
CA GLY A 43 6.25 -5.30 -7.13
C GLY A 43 6.98 -6.43 -7.82
N TRP A 44 6.48 -7.63 -7.58
CA TRP A 44 6.93 -8.85 -8.23
C TRP A 44 5.97 -9.23 -9.36
N PRO A 45 6.46 -9.47 -10.58
CA PRO A 45 5.60 -9.87 -11.69
C PRO A 45 5.40 -11.39 -11.76
N GLY A 46 6.06 -12.17 -10.89
CA GLY A 46 6.16 -13.63 -11.01
C GLY A 46 7.46 -14.07 -11.70
N SER A 47 7.94 -15.27 -11.36
CA SER A 47 9.17 -15.83 -11.95
C SER A 47 9.11 -15.93 -13.48
N ARG A 48 7.98 -16.39 -14.02
CA ARG A 48 7.79 -16.54 -15.47
C ARG A 48 7.85 -15.20 -16.20
N ALA A 49 7.17 -14.19 -15.66
CA ALA A 49 7.17 -12.85 -16.22
C ALA A 49 8.54 -12.18 -16.10
N LEU A 50 9.24 -12.36 -14.97
CA LEU A 50 10.61 -11.90 -14.82
C LEU A 50 11.52 -12.55 -15.88
N SER A 51 11.42 -13.86 -16.10
CA SER A 51 12.19 -14.54 -17.16
C SER A 51 11.93 -13.91 -18.53
N ALA A 52 10.67 -13.68 -18.88
CA ALA A 52 10.30 -13.04 -20.15
C ALA A 52 10.86 -11.61 -20.28
N VAL A 53 10.92 -10.86 -19.18
CA VAL A 53 11.56 -9.54 -19.12
C VAL A 53 13.07 -9.63 -19.34
N LEU A 54 13.75 -10.59 -18.69
CA LEU A 54 15.19 -10.81 -18.86
C LEU A 54 15.53 -11.23 -20.30
N ASP A 55 14.66 -12.04 -20.92
CA ASP A 55 14.75 -12.43 -22.32
C ASP A 55 14.56 -11.21 -23.25
N ALA A 56 13.51 -10.39 -23.02
CA ALA A 56 13.23 -9.19 -23.81
C ALA A 56 14.37 -8.16 -23.76
N LEU A 57 15.05 -8.05 -22.61
CA LEU A 57 16.21 -7.17 -22.43
C LEU A 57 17.53 -7.79 -22.90
N ASN A 58 17.51 -9.04 -23.38
CA ASN A 58 18.71 -9.82 -23.72
C ASN A 58 19.73 -9.80 -22.57
N VAL A 59 19.28 -9.97 -21.33
CA VAL A 59 20.16 -10.06 -20.16
C VAL A 59 20.95 -11.37 -20.26
N PRO A 60 22.29 -11.31 -20.31
CA PRO A 60 23.11 -12.50 -20.47
C PRO A 60 23.08 -13.36 -19.21
N GLU A 61 23.25 -14.67 -19.41
CA GLU A 61 23.08 -15.72 -18.38
C GLU A 61 23.97 -15.50 -17.14
N ASP A 62 25.14 -14.89 -17.29
CA ASP A 62 26.03 -14.55 -16.17
C ASP A 62 25.47 -13.47 -15.23
N GLN A 63 24.52 -12.66 -15.72
CA GLN A 63 23.86 -11.61 -14.95
C GLN A 63 22.53 -12.06 -14.35
N ARG A 64 21.89 -13.11 -14.90
CA ARG A 64 20.58 -13.60 -14.43
C ARG A 64 20.55 -14.07 -12.97
N PRO A 65 21.59 -14.70 -12.40
CA PRO A 65 21.62 -15.05 -10.97
C PRO A 65 21.42 -13.84 -10.05
N ARG A 66 21.76 -12.63 -10.49
CA ARG A 66 21.56 -11.39 -9.73
C ARG A 66 20.08 -10.97 -9.66
N CYS A 67 19.24 -11.56 -10.51
CA CYS A 67 17.80 -11.38 -10.53
C CYS A 67 17.03 -12.53 -9.88
N ALA A 68 17.70 -13.64 -9.57
CA ALA A 68 17.10 -14.83 -8.97
C ALA A 68 16.97 -14.68 -7.45
N VAL A 69 16.04 -13.84 -7.02
CA VAL A 69 15.77 -13.56 -5.58
C VAL A 69 14.72 -14.50 -4.98
N GLN A 70 13.78 -15.00 -5.79
CA GLN A 70 12.69 -15.84 -5.31
C GLN A 70 13.23 -17.14 -4.71
N GLY A 71 12.71 -17.51 -3.53
CA GLY A 71 13.11 -18.73 -2.81
C GLY A 71 14.48 -18.65 -2.14
N THR A 72 15.17 -17.49 -2.21
CA THR A 72 16.40 -17.29 -1.44
C THR A 72 16.06 -17.07 0.04
N PRO A 73 16.80 -17.70 0.98
CA PRO A 73 16.60 -17.49 2.42
C PRO A 73 16.77 -16.03 2.79
N LEU A 74 16.05 -15.59 3.82
CA LEU A 74 16.28 -14.27 4.43
C LEU A 74 17.73 -14.17 4.93
N SER A 75 18.37 -13.06 4.61
CA SER A 75 19.68 -12.68 5.13
C SER A 75 19.64 -12.46 6.65
N GLY A 76 20.81 -12.44 7.29
CA GLY A 76 20.90 -12.18 8.73
C GLY A 76 20.30 -10.84 9.14
N ILE A 77 20.40 -9.82 8.28
CA ILE A 77 19.84 -8.48 8.53
C ILE A 77 18.31 -8.53 8.43
N GLU A 78 17.75 -9.13 7.38
CA GLU A 78 16.30 -9.27 7.21
C GLU A 78 15.66 -10.04 8.38
N ARG A 79 16.31 -11.11 8.84
CA ARG A 79 15.86 -11.85 10.02
C ARG A 79 15.98 -11.02 11.30
N ALA A 80 17.08 -10.31 11.50
CA ALA A 80 17.25 -9.46 12.67
C ALA A 80 16.17 -8.37 12.73
N LEU A 81 15.83 -7.75 11.60
CA LEU A 81 14.76 -6.76 11.49
C LEU A 81 13.39 -7.37 11.81
N LEU A 82 13.06 -8.53 11.24
CA LEU A 82 11.80 -9.22 11.52
C LEU A 82 11.65 -9.60 13.01
N HIS A 83 12.67 -10.25 13.56
CA HIS A 83 12.64 -10.77 14.94
C HIS A 83 12.85 -9.69 16.01
N GLY A 84 13.36 -8.51 15.62
CA GLY A 84 13.50 -7.34 16.49
C GLY A 84 12.21 -6.58 16.75
N LYS A 85 11.15 -6.81 15.96
CA LYS A 85 9.87 -6.11 16.08
C LYS A 85 9.16 -6.47 17.40
N PRO A 86 8.66 -5.48 18.17
CA PRO A 86 7.98 -5.71 19.45
C PRO A 86 6.49 -6.10 19.31
N TYR A 87 6.04 -6.40 18.10
CA TYR A 87 4.67 -6.72 17.74
C TYR A 87 4.64 -7.91 16.76
N PRO A 88 3.50 -8.61 16.57
CA PRO A 88 3.39 -9.70 15.60
C PRO A 88 3.79 -9.24 14.20
N ALA A 89 4.72 -9.96 13.58
CA ALA A 89 5.17 -9.66 12.23
C ALA A 89 5.58 -10.94 11.50
N LEU A 90 5.42 -10.93 10.19
CA LEU A 90 5.87 -11.99 9.30
C LEU A 90 6.39 -11.44 7.98
N VAL A 91 7.14 -12.28 7.28
CA VAL A 91 7.51 -12.09 5.89
C VAL A 91 6.83 -13.17 5.07
N VAL A 92 6.14 -12.78 4.01
CA VAL A 92 5.52 -13.69 3.04
C VAL A 92 6.11 -13.48 1.66
N ASP A 93 5.99 -14.47 0.78
CA ASP A 93 6.21 -14.26 -0.64
C ASP A 93 4.99 -13.59 -1.31
N HIS A 94 5.13 -13.24 -2.59
CA HIS A 94 4.04 -12.68 -3.39
C HIS A 94 2.80 -13.60 -3.55
N THR A 95 2.90 -14.89 -3.19
CA THR A 95 1.77 -15.83 -3.11
C THR A 95 1.17 -15.92 -1.71
N TRP A 96 1.60 -15.05 -0.80
CA TRP A 96 1.18 -15.00 0.61
C TRP A 96 1.50 -16.27 1.40
N ARG A 97 2.57 -16.98 1.02
CA ARG A 97 3.13 -18.06 1.82
C ARG A 97 4.18 -17.52 2.78
N VAL A 98 4.12 -17.99 4.01
CA VAL A 98 5.03 -17.57 5.09
C VAL A 98 6.46 -17.99 4.77
N VAL A 99 7.38 -17.04 4.78
CA VAL A 99 8.83 -17.27 4.63
C VAL A 99 9.49 -17.38 5.99
N ASP A 100 9.20 -16.43 6.89
CA ASP A 100 9.60 -16.44 8.30
C ASP A 100 8.61 -15.58 9.10
N CYS A 101 8.52 -15.79 10.41
CA CYS A 101 7.72 -14.96 11.30
C CYS A 101 8.41 -14.78 12.64
N ASN A 102 8.09 -13.70 13.35
CA ASN A 102 8.64 -13.49 14.68
C ASN A 102 7.85 -14.28 15.74
N ARG A 103 8.42 -14.37 16.95
CA ARG A 103 7.80 -15.11 18.07
C ARG A 103 6.38 -14.64 18.39
N PHE A 104 6.11 -13.35 18.28
CA PHE A 104 4.80 -12.77 18.64
C PHE A 104 3.72 -13.24 17.68
N PHE A 105 4.03 -13.28 16.38
CA PHE A 105 3.13 -13.86 15.39
C PHE A 105 2.95 -15.36 15.58
N ALA A 106 4.05 -16.09 15.82
CA ALA A 106 4.01 -17.53 16.02
C ALA A 106 3.13 -17.94 17.23
N ASP A 107 3.21 -17.18 18.32
CA ASP A 107 2.40 -17.41 19.52
C ASP A 107 0.91 -17.09 19.28
N GLN A 108 0.62 -16.05 18.48
CA GLN A 108 -0.75 -15.62 18.19
C GLN A 108 -1.46 -16.52 17.17
N LEU A 109 -0.75 -16.91 16.10
CA LEU A 109 -1.28 -17.71 15.02
C LEU A 109 -0.35 -18.87 14.64
N PRO A 110 -0.26 -19.92 15.48
CA PRO A 110 0.65 -21.04 15.26
C PRO A 110 0.34 -21.83 13.97
N GLU A 111 -0.92 -21.80 13.51
CA GLU A 111 -1.38 -22.42 12.27
C GLU A 111 -0.70 -21.83 11.01
N CYS A 112 -0.21 -20.60 11.11
CA CYS A 112 0.49 -19.88 10.03
C CYS A 112 1.96 -19.58 10.37
N ALA A 113 2.50 -20.15 11.45
CA ALA A 113 3.88 -19.88 11.85
C ALA A 113 4.93 -20.66 11.05
N ALA A 114 4.53 -21.80 10.47
CA ALA A 114 5.43 -22.66 9.72
C ALA A 114 5.76 -22.05 8.34
N PRO A 115 7.03 -22.05 7.90
CA PRO A 115 7.37 -21.69 6.54
C PRO A 115 6.58 -22.50 5.52
N GLY A 116 6.05 -21.84 4.49
CA GLY A 116 5.18 -22.40 3.47
C GLY A 116 3.68 -22.38 3.82
N ALA A 117 3.29 -22.03 5.05
CA ALA A 117 1.88 -21.87 5.39
C ALA A 117 1.25 -20.73 4.58
N SER A 118 0.05 -20.97 4.03
CA SER A 118 -0.67 -20.01 3.18
C SER A 118 -1.58 -19.11 4.02
N MET A 119 -1.27 -17.83 4.10
CA MET A 119 -2.10 -16.83 4.78
C MET A 119 -3.44 -16.65 4.08
N LEU A 120 -3.44 -16.65 2.73
CA LEU A 120 -4.67 -16.59 1.94
C LEU A 120 -5.59 -17.76 2.26
N ARG A 121 -5.06 -18.98 2.34
CA ARG A 121 -5.85 -20.16 2.70
C ARG A 121 -6.42 -20.06 4.10
N TRP A 122 -5.62 -19.62 5.06
CA TRP A 122 -6.09 -19.44 6.42
C TRP A 122 -7.25 -18.45 6.48
N ILE A 123 -7.10 -17.26 5.90
CA ILE A 123 -8.13 -16.21 5.96
C ILE A 123 -9.37 -16.58 5.16
N LEU A 124 -9.22 -16.99 3.90
CA LEU A 124 -10.36 -17.11 2.98
C LEU A 124 -11.12 -18.43 3.13
N HIS A 125 -10.42 -19.52 3.49
CA HIS A 125 -10.97 -20.86 3.41
C HIS A 125 -11.13 -21.55 4.77
N GLN A 126 -10.30 -21.25 5.77
CA GLN A 126 -10.40 -21.96 7.04
C GLN A 126 -11.48 -21.36 7.95
N GLU A 127 -12.36 -22.23 8.46
CA GLU A 127 -13.36 -21.87 9.48
C GLU A 127 -12.70 -21.26 10.75
N GLY A 128 -11.43 -21.62 11.00
CA GLY A 128 -10.60 -21.05 12.06
C GLY A 128 -10.45 -19.54 11.97
N ALA A 129 -10.33 -18.97 10.76
CA ALA A 129 -10.24 -17.52 10.58
C ALA A 129 -11.57 -16.82 10.89
N ARG A 130 -12.71 -17.36 10.44
CA ARG A 130 -14.05 -16.82 10.79
C ARG A 130 -14.32 -16.82 12.31
N ARG A 131 -13.80 -17.83 13.01
CA ARG A 131 -13.88 -17.91 14.47
C ARG A 131 -12.92 -16.96 15.18
N ARG A 132 -11.79 -16.59 14.57
CA ARG A 132 -10.78 -15.72 15.18
C ARG A 132 -10.89 -14.26 14.77
N LEU A 133 -11.47 -13.94 13.61
CA LEU A 133 -11.65 -12.59 13.10
C LEU A 133 -13.12 -12.19 13.25
N ALA A 134 -13.41 -11.19 14.08
CA ALA A 134 -14.77 -10.71 14.28
C ALA A 134 -15.31 -9.94 13.06
N ASN A 135 -14.43 -9.25 12.33
CA ASN A 135 -14.72 -8.58 11.06
C ASN A 135 -14.17 -9.38 9.86
N TRP A 136 -14.39 -10.69 9.89
CA TRP A 136 -13.87 -11.58 8.84
C TRP A 136 -14.30 -11.16 7.43
N GLU A 137 -15.52 -10.62 7.24
CA GLU A 137 -16.01 -10.20 5.93
C GLU A 137 -15.15 -9.08 5.32
N ASP A 138 -14.77 -8.07 6.12
CA ASP A 138 -13.88 -6.98 5.69
C ASP A 138 -12.49 -7.53 5.31
N ALA A 139 -11.93 -8.39 6.18
CA ALA A 139 -10.66 -9.03 5.91
C ALA A 139 -10.72 -9.92 4.66
N ALA A 140 -11.80 -10.67 4.46
CA ALA A 140 -11.96 -11.55 3.30
C ALA A 140 -12.00 -10.76 1.99
N ALA A 141 -12.63 -9.58 1.97
CA ALA A 141 -12.62 -8.70 0.79
C ALA A 141 -11.19 -8.26 0.44
N ALA A 142 -10.44 -7.74 1.40
CA ALA A 142 -9.07 -7.27 1.19
C ALA A 142 -8.11 -8.39 0.75
N TYR A 143 -8.21 -9.57 1.40
CA TYR A 143 -7.39 -10.72 1.05
C TYR A 143 -7.84 -11.41 -0.26
N THR A 144 -9.07 -11.17 -0.73
CA THR A 144 -9.49 -11.59 -2.08
C THR A 144 -8.79 -10.77 -3.16
N ALA A 145 -8.58 -9.47 -2.94
CA ALA A 145 -7.75 -8.65 -3.83
C ALA A 145 -6.30 -9.16 -3.87
N ALA A 146 -5.73 -9.48 -2.70
CA ALA A 146 -4.41 -10.11 -2.61
C ALA A 146 -4.33 -11.47 -3.35
N LEU A 147 -5.39 -12.29 -3.31
CA LEU A 147 -5.47 -13.54 -4.09
C LEU A 147 -5.42 -13.28 -5.60
N ARG A 148 -6.03 -12.19 -6.10
CA ARG A 148 -5.93 -11.82 -7.53
C ARG A 148 -4.51 -11.47 -7.92
N ASP A 149 -3.84 -10.68 -7.11
CA ASP A 149 -2.46 -10.29 -7.37
C ASP A 149 -1.54 -11.52 -7.37
N ALA A 150 -1.72 -12.41 -6.39
CA ALA A 150 -1.01 -13.68 -6.30
C ALA A 150 -1.25 -14.57 -7.54
N LEU A 151 -2.51 -14.77 -7.95
CA LEU A 151 -2.86 -15.53 -9.16
C LEU A 151 -2.31 -14.91 -10.43
N THR A 152 -2.14 -13.59 -10.46
CA THR A 152 -1.59 -12.95 -11.65
C THR A 152 -0.06 -13.09 -11.72
N ALA A 153 0.60 -13.16 -10.57
CA ALA A 153 2.03 -13.42 -10.48
C ALA A 153 2.37 -14.92 -10.67
N ASP A 154 1.54 -15.83 -10.16
CA ASP A 154 1.67 -17.28 -10.36
C ASP A 154 0.33 -17.95 -10.77
N PRO A 155 -0.03 -17.89 -12.07
CA PRO A 155 -1.31 -18.40 -12.56
C PRO A 155 -1.46 -19.92 -12.47
N GLU A 156 -0.36 -20.66 -12.41
CA GLU A 156 -0.33 -22.13 -12.44
C GLU A 156 -0.21 -22.73 -11.02
N ASP A 157 -0.21 -21.89 -9.98
CA ASP A 157 -0.13 -22.36 -8.60
C ASP A 157 -1.41 -23.13 -8.22
N PRO A 158 -1.30 -24.44 -7.91
CA PRO A 158 -2.48 -25.27 -7.65
C PRO A 158 -3.21 -24.88 -6.35
N ASP A 159 -2.51 -24.32 -5.37
CA ASP A 159 -3.12 -23.87 -4.12
C ASP A 159 -3.97 -22.62 -4.35
N LEU A 160 -3.44 -21.65 -5.11
CA LEU A 160 -4.16 -20.43 -5.46
C LEU A 160 -5.37 -20.72 -6.36
N GLN A 161 -5.22 -21.62 -7.32
CA GLN A 161 -6.34 -22.07 -8.17
C GLN A 161 -7.44 -22.76 -7.35
N SER A 162 -7.08 -23.63 -6.40
CA SER A 162 -8.03 -24.22 -5.46
C SER A 162 -8.74 -23.15 -4.63
N LEU A 163 -7.99 -22.22 -4.02
CA LEU A 163 -8.57 -21.13 -3.24
C LEU A 163 -9.56 -20.30 -4.05
N ARG A 164 -9.25 -20.01 -5.31
CA ARG A 164 -10.14 -19.30 -6.21
C ARG A 164 -11.43 -20.07 -6.49
N ALA A 165 -11.33 -21.37 -6.74
CA ALA A 165 -12.46 -22.23 -7.07
C ALA A 165 -13.40 -22.41 -5.87
N ASP A 166 -12.84 -22.47 -4.66
CA ASP A 166 -13.59 -22.66 -3.42
C ASP A 166 -14.19 -21.35 -2.88
N LEU A 167 -13.78 -20.19 -3.40
CA LEU A 167 -14.26 -18.88 -2.97
C LEU A 167 -15.66 -18.56 -3.54
N PRO A 168 -16.62 -18.11 -2.70
CA PRO A 168 -17.92 -17.64 -3.15
C PRO A 168 -17.82 -16.55 -4.23
N SER A 169 -18.72 -16.60 -5.22
CA SER A 169 -18.77 -15.63 -6.33
C SER A 169 -18.92 -14.20 -5.83
N GLU A 170 -19.71 -14.00 -4.76
CA GLU A 170 -20.00 -12.68 -4.21
C GLU A 170 -18.72 -12.01 -3.69
N LEU A 171 -17.87 -12.75 -2.96
CA LEU A 171 -16.58 -12.25 -2.47
C LEU A 171 -15.61 -11.96 -3.62
N TRP A 172 -15.64 -12.79 -4.67
CA TRP A 172 -14.84 -12.54 -5.87
C TRP A 172 -15.34 -11.36 -6.71
N GLU A 173 -16.61 -10.98 -6.63
CA GLU A 173 -17.14 -9.86 -7.42
C GLU A 173 -17.07 -8.54 -6.65
N THR A 174 -17.24 -8.57 -5.33
CA THR A 174 -17.26 -7.39 -4.46
C THR A 174 -15.89 -6.82 -4.12
N ALA A 175 -14.83 -7.62 -4.19
CA ALA A 175 -13.49 -7.07 -4.13
C ALA A 175 -13.26 -6.23 -5.41
N CYS A 176 -13.50 -4.92 -5.43
CA CYS A 176 -12.98 -4.10 -6.51
C CYS A 176 -11.43 -4.23 -6.56
N PRO A 177 -10.78 -4.02 -7.71
CA PRO A 177 -9.32 -3.88 -7.77
C PRO A 177 -8.79 -2.83 -6.79
N ASP A 178 -9.62 -1.84 -6.45
CA ASP A 178 -9.32 -0.76 -5.52
C ASP A 178 -9.90 -0.97 -4.10
N ALA A 179 -10.65 -2.06 -3.85
CA ALA A 179 -11.42 -2.27 -2.61
C ALA A 179 -10.60 -2.79 -1.41
N GLY A 180 -9.33 -2.40 -1.32
CA GLY A 180 -8.48 -2.68 -0.16
C GLY A 180 -7.46 -3.76 -0.44
N GLN A 181 -6.20 -3.34 -0.42
CA GLN A 181 -5.12 -4.29 -0.17
C GLN A 181 -5.16 -4.66 1.33
N PRO A 182 -4.49 -5.74 1.75
CA PRO A 182 -4.40 -6.04 3.18
C PRO A 182 -3.71 -4.97 4.03
N ASP A 183 -3.05 -3.96 3.43
CA ASP A 183 -2.52 -2.81 4.17
C ASP A 183 -3.64 -1.89 4.69
N GLY A 184 -3.48 -1.35 5.89
CA GLY A 184 -4.49 -0.55 6.57
C GLY A 184 -5.69 -1.36 7.07
N GLN A 185 -5.78 -2.65 6.69
CA GLN A 185 -6.90 -3.49 7.09
C GLN A 185 -6.86 -3.75 8.59
N GLY A 186 -7.87 -3.25 9.28
CA GLY A 186 -8.09 -3.61 10.67
C GLY A 186 -8.54 -5.07 10.80
N LEU A 187 -7.91 -5.81 11.70
CA LEU A 187 -8.27 -7.20 12.00
C LEU A 187 -8.75 -7.32 13.44
N ILE A 188 -10.02 -7.63 13.64
CA ILE A 188 -10.60 -7.75 14.97
C ILE A 188 -10.40 -9.16 15.51
N TRP A 189 -9.47 -9.37 16.43
CA TRP A 189 -9.20 -10.71 16.97
C TRP A 189 -10.17 -11.09 18.09
N ARG A 190 -10.77 -12.28 18.01
CA ARG A 190 -11.52 -12.90 19.11
C ARG A 190 -10.55 -13.64 20.03
N THR A 191 -10.49 -13.22 21.29
CA THR A 191 -9.66 -13.88 22.31
C THR A 191 -10.55 -14.52 23.39
N ALA A 192 -9.98 -15.41 24.21
CA ALA A 192 -10.66 -15.99 25.36
C ALA A 192 -11.11 -14.94 26.40
N GLN A 193 -10.53 -13.73 26.38
CA GLN A 193 -10.90 -12.61 27.25
C GLN A 193 -11.88 -11.61 26.59
N GLY A 194 -12.35 -11.87 25.37
CA GLY A 194 -13.23 -10.99 24.59
C GLY A 194 -12.61 -10.53 23.26
N PRO A 195 -13.33 -9.73 22.45
CA PRO A 195 -12.75 -9.15 21.24
C PRO A 195 -11.61 -8.18 21.63
N TYR A 196 -10.44 -8.37 21.01
CA TYR A 196 -9.22 -7.61 21.28
C TYR A 196 -8.73 -6.84 20.03
N THR A 197 -8.29 -5.62 20.34
CA THR A 197 -7.74 -4.48 19.60
C THR A 197 -6.49 -4.55 18.69
N ILE A 198 -6.05 -5.64 18.05
CA ILE A 198 -4.81 -5.63 17.18
C ILE A 198 -5.11 -5.28 15.70
N TRP A 199 -5.21 -4.01 15.33
CA TRP A 199 -6.09 -3.62 14.23
C TRP A 199 -5.48 -2.74 13.12
N GLU A 200 -4.20 -2.89 12.79
CA GLU A 200 -3.73 -2.40 11.48
C GLU A 200 -2.68 -3.36 10.91
N CYS A 201 -3.01 -3.96 9.76
CA CYS A 201 -2.06 -4.73 8.98
C CYS A 201 -1.27 -3.75 8.10
N ALA A 202 0.04 -3.71 8.26
CA ALA A 202 0.93 -2.87 7.47
C ALA A 202 1.78 -3.76 6.55
N VAL A 203 1.59 -3.64 5.24
CA VAL A 203 2.22 -4.44 4.19
C VAL A 203 3.24 -3.58 3.44
N MET A 204 4.50 -4.02 3.46
CA MET A 204 5.63 -3.32 2.87
C MET A 204 6.40 -4.22 1.90
N VAL A 205 6.90 -3.65 0.81
CA VAL A 205 7.78 -4.35 -0.16
C VAL A 205 9.22 -3.92 0.11
N PRO A 206 10.13 -4.82 0.54
CA PRO A 206 11.53 -4.46 0.73
C PRO A 206 12.21 -4.16 -0.61
N ALA A 207 12.97 -3.08 -0.69
CA ALA A 207 13.58 -2.62 -1.95
C ALA A 207 14.58 -3.63 -2.54
N SER A 208 15.25 -4.40 -1.68
CA SER A 208 16.19 -5.47 -2.06
C SER A 208 15.51 -6.82 -2.33
N ARG A 209 14.25 -7.00 -1.91
CA ARG A 209 13.48 -8.24 -2.05
C ARG A 209 12.08 -7.94 -2.59
N PRO A 210 11.96 -7.49 -3.85
CA PRO A 210 10.67 -7.21 -4.45
C PRO A 210 9.78 -8.47 -4.56
N ASP A 211 10.34 -9.67 -4.41
CA ASP A 211 9.65 -10.96 -4.35
C ASP A 211 8.90 -11.23 -3.03
N LEU A 212 9.15 -10.42 -2.01
CA LEU A 212 8.64 -10.58 -0.66
C LEU A 212 7.76 -9.40 -0.22
N LEU A 213 6.92 -9.67 0.78
CA LEU A 213 6.12 -8.70 1.51
C LEU A 213 6.42 -8.86 3.00
N THR A 214 6.70 -7.75 3.69
CA THR A 214 6.72 -7.70 5.16
C THR A 214 5.35 -7.28 5.64
N VAL A 215 4.78 -8.03 6.59
CA VAL A 215 3.46 -7.79 7.15
C VAL A 215 3.62 -7.59 8.65
N ASP A 216 3.33 -6.38 9.10
CA ASP A 216 3.38 -5.97 10.50
C ASP A 216 1.94 -5.81 11.03
N PHE A 217 1.65 -6.31 12.23
CA PHE A 217 0.35 -6.11 12.89
C PHE A 217 0.50 -5.12 14.03
N LEU A 218 0.14 -3.86 13.78
CA LEU A 218 0.33 -2.75 14.70
C LEU A 218 -0.89 -2.62 15.64
N PRO A 219 -0.67 -2.35 16.94
CA PRO A 219 -1.76 -2.05 17.87
C PRO A 219 -2.30 -0.63 17.61
N HIS A 220 -3.61 -0.47 17.55
CA HIS A 220 -4.22 0.85 17.48
C HIS A 220 -4.13 1.51 18.87
N THR A 221 -3.36 2.59 19.01
CA THR A 221 -3.36 3.37 20.26
C THR A 221 -4.72 4.04 20.45
N LEU A 222 -5.45 3.70 21.52
CA LEU A 222 -6.30 4.71 22.16
C LEU A 222 -5.38 5.59 23.01
N PRO A 223 -5.41 6.92 22.87
CA PRO A 223 -4.72 7.79 23.82
C PRO A 223 -5.35 7.59 25.21
N HIS A 224 -4.49 7.65 26.24
CA HIS A 224 -4.79 7.54 27.67
C HIS A 224 -4.72 6.13 28.29
N SER A 225 -3.50 5.62 28.45
CA SER A 225 -3.09 5.13 29.77
C SER A 225 -1.62 5.42 29.98
N SER A 226 -1.37 6.55 30.65
CA SER A 226 -0.05 7.02 31.01
C SER A 226 0.55 6.13 32.10
N THR A 227 1.63 5.43 31.80
CA THR A 227 2.72 5.26 32.77
C THR A 227 3.98 5.80 32.10
N PRO A 228 4.47 6.99 32.49
CA PRO A 228 5.57 7.61 31.79
C PRO A 228 6.91 7.00 32.21
N VAL A 229 7.66 6.50 31.24
CA VAL A 229 9.12 6.45 31.31
C VAL A 229 9.61 7.87 30.98
N PRO A 230 10.49 8.49 31.79
CA PRO A 230 10.93 9.86 31.54
C PRO A 230 11.99 9.88 30.44
N THR A 231 11.57 10.25 29.22
CA THR A 231 12.46 10.71 28.15
C THR A 231 11.90 11.99 27.56
N ALA A 232 12.81 12.92 27.23
CA ALA A 232 12.53 14.32 26.90
C ALA A 232 11.36 14.50 25.93
N GLN A 233 10.39 15.33 26.31
CA GLN A 233 9.21 15.63 25.52
C GLN A 233 9.59 16.36 24.23
N VAL A 234 9.58 15.63 23.11
CA VAL A 234 9.34 16.24 21.80
C VAL A 234 7.86 16.62 21.78
N GLN A 235 7.58 17.91 21.67
CA GLN A 235 6.22 18.42 21.59
C GLN A 235 5.62 17.96 20.25
N GLN A 236 4.78 16.92 20.26
CA GLN A 236 3.99 16.53 19.09
C GLN A 236 3.06 17.70 18.72
N PRO A 237 3.05 18.16 17.45
CA PRO A 237 2.10 19.18 17.02
C PRO A 237 0.67 18.63 17.13
N ALA A 238 -0.29 19.50 17.50
CA ALA A 238 -1.69 19.13 17.67
C ALA A 238 -2.24 18.43 16.41
N THR A 239 -2.63 17.16 16.54
CA THR A 239 -3.03 16.27 15.43
C THR A 239 -4.49 16.43 15.00
N THR A 240 -5.26 17.29 15.65
CA THR A 240 -6.69 17.48 15.36
C THR A 240 -6.89 18.70 14.46
N PHE A 241 -7.13 18.47 13.17
CA PHE A 241 -7.69 19.46 12.26
C PHE A 241 -9.22 19.30 12.23
N GLU A 242 -9.95 20.31 12.70
CA GLU A 242 -11.44 20.28 12.81
C GLU A 242 -12.13 21.05 11.66
N GLY A 243 -11.38 21.50 10.65
CA GLY A 243 -11.92 22.23 9.49
C GLY A 243 -12.25 21.33 8.30
N ALA A 244 -12.92 21.89 7.29
CA ALA A 244 -13.10 21.23 6.01
C ALA A 244 -11.76 21.10 5.25
N LEU A 245 -11.52 19.96 4.59
CA LEU A 245 -10.22 19.62 3.99
C LEU A 245 -9.74 20.64 2.96
N LEU A 246 -10.65 21.32 2.26
CA LEU A 246 -10.34 22.28 1.20
C LEU A 246 -10.67 23.75 1.55
N ALA A 247 -10.94 24.05 2.83
CA ALA A 247 -11.18 25.41 3.29
C ALA A 247 -10.00 26.33 2.89
N GLY A 248 -10.29 27.47 2.24
CA GLY A 248 -9.28 28.42 1.75
C GLY A 248 -8.40 27.90 0.60
N ILE A 249 -8.74 26.76 0.00
CA ILE A 249 -8.06 26.18 -1.18
C ILE A 249 -9.03 26.09 -2.36
N ALA A 250 -10.27 25.66 -2.11
CA ALA A 250 -11.31 25.60 -3.13
C ALA A 250 -11.87 26.99 -3.46
N ARG A 251 -11.94 27.34 -4.74
CA ARG A 251 -12.38 28.63 -5.28
C ARG A 251 -13.40 28.47 -6.39
N CYS A 252 -14.31 29.43 -6.51
CA CYS A 252 -15.24 29.49 -7.63
C CYS A 252 -14.53 29.89 -8.92
N GLY A 253 -14.68 29.11 -9.99
CA GLY A 253 -14.11 29.41 -11.31
C GLY A 253 -14.75 30.62 -12.02
N ALA A 254 -15.90 31.13 -11.53
CA ALA A 254 -16.60 32.28 -12.11
C ALA A 254 -16.25 33.60 -11.41
N CYS A 255 -16.40 33.69 -10.08
CA CYS A 255 -16.15 34.91 -9.32
C CYS A 255 -14.83 34.89 -8.53
N ASN A 256 -14.10 33.78 -8.54
CA ASN A 256 -12.80 33.60 -7.86
C ASN A 256 -12.83 33.76 -6.33
N LEU A 257 -14.02 33.73 -5.71
CA LEU A 257 -14.18 33.69 -4.26
C LEU A 257 -13.92 32.28 -3.71
N ASP A 258 -13.37 32.20 -2.49
CA ASP A 258 -13.21 30.95 -1.77
C ASP A 258 -14.59 30.33 -1.48
N LEU A 259 -14.72 29.02 -1.68
CA LEU A 259 -15.95 28.30 -1.39
C LEU A 259 -16.08 28.10 0.12
N THR A 260 -17.29 28.33 0.66
CA THR A 260 -17.59 28.03 2.06
C THR A 260 -18.07 26.59 2.16
N ALA A 261 -17.42 25.84 3.05
CA ALA A 261 -17.76 24.44 3.30
C ALA A 261 -18.83 24.33 4.39
N ASN A 262 -19.88 23.58 4.09
CA ASN A 262 -20.81 23.01 5.07
C ASN A 262 -20.54 21.50 5.17
N ASN A 263 -21.20 20.80 6.09
CA ASN A 263 -20.97 19.36 6.30
C ASN A 263 -21.09 18.53 5.01
N ASP A 264 -21.98 18.91 4.09
CA ASP A 264 -22.29 18.10 2.90
C ASP A 264 -21.82 18.73 1.57
N HIS A 265 -21.59 20.05 1.52
CA HIS A 265 -21.32 20.77 0.27
C HIS A 265 -20.34 21.94 0.43
N TYR A 266 -19.59 22.22 -0.63
CA TYR A 266 -18.89 23.49 -0.85
C TYR A 266 -19.75 24.40 -1.73
N GLN A 267 -20.00 25.62 -1.26
CA GLN A 267 -20.87 26.57 -1.93
C GLN A 267 -20.16 27.90 -2.15
N CYS A 268 -20.36 28.50 -3.32
CA CYS A 268 -19.92 29.85 -3.61
C CYS A 268 -20.83 30.86 -2.87
N PRO A 269 -20.29 31.88 -2.18
CA PRO A 269 -21.09 32.92 -1.54
C PRO A 269 -22.05 33.64 -2.50
N ASP A 270 -21.65 33.81 -3.76
CA ASP A 270 -22.47 34.42 -4.82
C ASP A 270 -23.40 33.41 -5.54
N ASN A 271 -23.53 32.19 -5.01
CA ASN A 271 -24.34 31.10 -5.56
C ASN A 271 -24.00 30.71 -7.02
N CYS A 272 -22.78 30.97 -7.47
CA CYS A 272 -22.35 30.61 -8.83
C CYS A 272 -22.21 29.09 -9.02
N VAL A 273 -21.84 28.37 -7.96
CA VAL A 273 -21.63 26.92 -8.00
C VAL A 273 -21.82 26.32 -6.60
N THR A 274 -22.34 25.09 -6.59
CA THR A 274 -22.42 24.22 -5.40
C THR A 274 -21.95 22.83 -5.82
N ILE A 275 -21.10 22.21 -5.00
CA ILE A 275 -20.58 20.86 -5.24
C ILE A 275 -20.57 20.08 -3.93
N ALA A 276 -20.90 18.79 -3.98
CA ALA A 276 -20.84 17.93 -2.80
C ALA A 276 -19.39 17.80 -2.28
N SER A 277 -19.23 17.81 -0.96
CA SER A 277 -17.91 17.75 -0.31
C SER A 277 -17.16 16.48 -0.67
N GLU A 278 -17.82 15.33 -0.65
CA GLU A 278 -17.25 14.04 -1.03
C GLU A 278 -16.68 14.04 -2.46
N ILE A 279 -17.42 14.62 -3.41
CA ILE A 279 -17.00 14.68 -4.82
C ILE A 279 -15.77 15.58 -4.98
N LEU A 280 -15.80 16.77 -4.40
CA LEU A 280 -14.70 17.72 -4.53
C LEU A 280 -13.43 17.23 -3.82
N GLU A 281 -13.57 16.71 -2.60
CA GLU A 281 -12.46 16.20 -1.80
C GLU A 281 -11.83 14.95 -2.44
N SER A 282 -12.65 14.03 -2.97
CA SER A 282 -12.15 12.85 -3.68
C SER A 282 -11.35 13.22 -4.93
N ARG A 283 -11.84 14.19 -5.74
CA ARG A 283 -11.11 14.67 -6.94
C ARG A 283 -9.78 15.33 -6.61
N VAL A 284 -9.73 16.13 -5.54
CA VAL A 284 -8.47 16.75 -5.10
C VAL A 284 -7.53 15.69 -4.52
N ALA A 285 -8.06 14.72 -3.78
CA ALA A 285 -7.28 13.60 -3.24
C ALA A 285 -6.62 12.79 -4.35
N ASP A 286 -7.34 12.41 -5.41
CA ASP A 286 -6.78 11.68 -6.56
C ASP A 286 -5.60 12.44 -7.16
N ALA A 287 -5.82 13.71 -7.47
CA ALA A 287 -4.78 14.52 -8.09
C ALA A 287 -3.55 14.70 -7.18
N VAL A 288 -3.76 14.89 -5.87
CA VAL A 288 -2.67 15.05 -4.90
C VAL A 288 -1.90 13.74 -4.75
N VAL A 289 -2.59 12.61 -4.59
CA VAL A 289 -1.98 11.28 -4.44
C VAL A 289 -1.16 10.95 -5.68
N ASP A 290 -1.72 11.11 -6.88
CA ASP A 290 -1.03 10.83 -8.14
C ASP A 290 0.23 11.70 -8.32
N ARG A 291 0.18 12.95 -7.86
CA ARG A 291 1.31 13.88 -7.95
C ARG A 291 2.40 13.57 -6.93
N ILE A 292 2.05 13.27 -5.69
CA ILE A 292 3.01 13.07 -4.59
C ILE A 292 3.59 11.67 -4.64
N PHE A 293 2.75 10.65 -4.80
CA PHE A 293 3.12 9.25 -4.72
C PHE A 293 3.44 8.66 -6.09
N THR A 294 4.30 9.37 -6.81
CA THR A 294 4.93 8.86 -8.02
C THR A 294 5.75 7.59 -7.72
N PRO A 295 6.02 6.76 -8.73
CA PRO A 295 6.95 5.64 -8.61
C PRO A 295 8.30 5.97 -7.98
N GLU A 296 8.86 7.11 -8.32
CA GLU A 296 10.18 7.52 -7.84
C GLU A 296 10.15 7.93 -6.37
N SER A 297 9.13 8.69 -5.96
CA SER A 297 8.99 9.15 -4.57
C SER A 297 8.68 7.99 -3.62
N LEU A 298 7.79 7.06 -3.98
CA LEU A 298 7.48 5.86 -3.19
C LEU A 298 8.74 5.02 -2.90
N ARG A 299 9.64 4.90 -3.89
CA ARG A 299 10.91 4.20 -3.70
C ARG A 299 11.86 4.93 -2.74
N LYS A 300 11.99 6.26 -2.89
CA LYS A 300 12.83 7.07 -1.99
C LYS A 300 12.34 6.97 -0.55
N LEU A 301 11.02 6.95 -0.38
CA LEU A 301 10.34 6.72 0.89
C LEU A 301 10.67 5.34 1.46
N ALA A 302 10.51 4.26 0.68
CA ALA A 302 10.85 2.90 1.12
C ALA A 302 12.32 2.78 1.57
N LEU A 303 13.27 3.33 0.80
CA LEU A 303 14.69 3.32 1.16
C LEU A 303 14.96 4.14 2.43
N ALA A 304 14.35 5.32 2.56
CA ALA A 304 14.49 6.13 3.76
C ALA A 304 13.96 5.38 4.99
N GLN A 305 12.84 4.68 4.85
CA GLN A 305 12.28 3.85 5.90
C GLN A 305 13.19 2.70 6.30
N GLU A 306 13.78 1.97 5.36
CA GLU A 306 14.75 0.91 5.66
C GLU A 306 15.94 1.44 6.48
N VAL A 307 16.47 2.61 6.11
CA VAL A 307 17.57 3.26 6.82
C VAL A 307 17.16 3.69 8.24
N LEU A 308 16.00 4.34 8.39
CA LEU A 308 15.49 4.79 9.68
C LEU A 308 15.27 3.61 10.63
N VAL A 309 14.63 2.54 10.14
CA VAL A 309 14.38 1.32 10.92
C VAL A 309 15.69 0.62 11.30
N ALA A 310 16.68 0.58 10.41
CA ALA A 310 18.00 0.01 10.71
C ALA A 310 18.73 0.77 11.83
N GLU A 311 18.49 2.08 11.96
CA GLU A 311 19.00 2.93 13.04
C GLU A 311 18.12 2.88 14.30
N GLY A 312 17.07 2.05 14.33
CA GLY A 312 16.16 1.89 15.46
C GLY A 312 15.14 3.03 15.61
N ILE A 313 14.91 3.82 14.57
CA ILE A 313 13.90 4.87 14.54
C ILE A 313 12.55 4.24 14.14
N GLU A 314 11.57 4.32 15.04
CA GLU A 314 10.20 3.90 14.76
C GLU A 314 9.49 4.89 13.82
N ILE A 315 8.71 4.35 12.89
CA ILE A 315 7.90 5.13 11.96
C ILE A 315 6.43 4.86 12.28
N ASP A 316 5.71 5.92 12.68
CA ASP A 316 4.34 5.83 13.17
C ASP A 316 3.33 5.37 12.11
N GLN A 317 3.60 5.58 10.81
CA GLN A 317 2.72 5.15 9.71
C GLN A 317 3.52 4.46 8.61
N PRO A 318 3.08 3.27 8.15
CA PRO A 318 3.73 2.57 7.05
C PRO A 318 3.64 3.40 5.76
N LEU A 319 4.76 3.50 5.03
CA LEU A 319 4.79 4.24 3.77
C LEU A 319 4.06 3.43 2.69
N PRO A 320 3.34 4.11 1.77
CA PRO A 320 2.64 3.42 0.71
C PRO A 320 3.62 2.68 -0.21
N VAL A 321 3.19 1.53 -0.74
CA VAL A 321 4.00 0.69 -1.66
C VAL A 321 3.63 0.88 -3.13
N SER A 322 2.45 1.45 -3.41
CA SER A 322 1.95 1.74 -4.76
C SER A 322 1.07 3.00 -4.75
N PRO A 323 0.76 3.61 -5.91
CA PRO A 323 -0.15 4.76 -5.97
C PRO A 323 -1.58 4.41 -5.53
N GLY A 324 -2.10 3.25 -5.95
CA GLY A 324 -3.41 2.76 -5.49
C GLY A 324 -3.42 2.49 -3.97
N HIS A 325 -2.30 1.99 -3.45
CA HIS A 325 -2.13 1.83 -2.01
C HIS A 325 -2.08 3.19 -1.29
N ALA A 326 -1.38 4.19 -1.82
CA ALA A 326 -1.40 5.54 -1.27
C ALA A 326 -2.80 6.17 -1.26
N ARG A 327 -3.61 5.92 -2.30
CA ARG A 327 -5.01 6.33 -2.35
C ARG A 327 -5.84 5.65 -1.27
N HIS A 328 -5.67 4.34 -1.10
CA HIS A 328 -6.35 3.59 -0.05
C HIS A 328 -6.00 4.12 1.35
N GLN A 329 -4.70 4.34 1.63
CA GLN A 329 -4.27 4.93 2.89
C GLN A 329 -4.83 6.34 3.09
N TRP A 330 -4.94 7.15 2.04
CA TRP A 330 -5.57 8.46 2.11
C TRP A 330 -7.02 8.39 2.59
N ASP A 331 -7.80 7.46 2.08
CA ASP A 331 -9.23 7.39 2.40
C ASP A 331 -9.47 6.76 3.79
N HIS A 332 -8.61 5.83 4.23
CA HIS A 332 -8.88 4.98 5.38
C HIS A 332 -7.90 5.06 6.55
N ALA A 333 -6.64 5.47 6.32
CA ALA A 333 -5.58 5.41 7.34
C ALA A 333 -5.00 6.80 7.69
N LEU A 334 -5.01 7.76 6.77
CA LEU A 334 -4.41 9.08 6.99
C LEU A 334 -5.33 10.01 7.80
N PRO A 335 -4.84 10.54 8.95
CA PRO A 335 -5.58 11.54 9.71
C PRO A 335 -5.91 12.77 8.86
N ALA A 336 -7.04 13.42 9.15
CA ALA A 336 -7.47 14.64 8.44
C ALA A 336 -6.39 15.74 8.45
N ALA A 337 -5.64 15.89 9.54
CA ALA A 337 -4.53 16.83 9.64
C ALA A 337 -3.39 16.50 8.64
N THR A 338 -3.04 15.22 8.50
CA THR A 338 -2.00 14.76 7.56
C THR A 338 -2.44 14.97 6.10
N ARG A 339 -3.68 14.61 5.78
CA ARG A 339 -4.28 14.88 4.46
C ARG A 339 -4.28 16.37 4.14
N ARG A 340 -4.72 17.20 5.09
CA ARG A 340 -4.73 18.66 4.96
C ARG A 340 -3.31 19.20 4.75
N ALA A 341 -2.31 18.66 5.43
CA ALA A 341 -0.91 19.03 5.23
C ALA A 341 -0.48 18.73 3.78
N PHE A 342 -0.69 17.51 3.28
CA PHE A 342 -0.37 17.15 1.89
C PHE A 342 -1.02 18.09 0.87
N ILE A 343 -2.32 18.40 1.04
CA ILE A 343 -3.03 19.35 0.17
C ILE A 343 -2.39 20.73 0.29
N THR A 344 -2.19 21.25 1.50
CA THR A 344 -1.68 22.62 1.71
C THR A 344 -0.26 22.80 1.20
N TYR A 345 0.58 21.76 1.26
CA TYR A 345 1.94 21.80 0.73
C TYR A 345 1.98 21.72 -0.80
N SER A 346 1.00 21.09 -1.43
CA SER A 346 1.08 20.74 -2.86
C SER A 346 0.17 21.59 -3.75
N VAL A 347 -1.02 21.93 -3.25
CA VAL A 347 -2.07 22.64 -4.00
C VAL A 347 -2.02 24.12 -3.67
N ASP A 348 -2.00 24.95 -4.71
CA ASP A 348 -2.14 26.40 -4.57
C ASP A 348 -3.61 26.78 -4.41
N HIS A 349 -4.45 26.36 -5.36
CA HIS A 349 -5.90 26.49 -5.30
C HIS A 349 -6.59 25.47 -6.22
N ALA A 350 -7.86 25.18 -5.96
CA ALA A 350 -8.71 24.32 -6.79
C ALA A 350 -9.92 25.11 -7.29
N LEU A 351 -10.00 25.36 -8.61
CA LEU A 351 -11.11 26.08 -9.23
C LEU A 351 -12.27 25.14 -9.53
N VAL A 352 -13.48 25.51 -9.12
CA VAL A 352 -14.72 24.78 -9.39
C VAL A 352 -15.62 25.61 -10.30
N ALA A 353 -15.89 25.11 -11.50
CA ALA A 353 -16.74 25.77 -12.49
C ALA A 353 -18.00 24.93 -12.74
N ALA A 354 -19.12 25.58 -13.11
CA ALA A 354 -20.29 24.87 -13.60
C ALA A 354 -19.96 24.25 -14.97
N GLY A 355 -20.06 22.92 -15.11
CA GLY A 355 -19.81 22.25 -16.39
C GLY A 355 -20.96 22.42 -17.37
N ALA A 356 -20.66 22.20 -18.66
CA ALA A 356 -21.63 22.34 -19.75
C ALA A 356 -22.82 21.36 -19.66
N ASP A 357 -22.61 20.22 -19.00
CA ASP A 357 -23.59 19.14 -18.85
C ASP A 357 -24.34 19.19 -17.51
N GLY A 358 -24.12 20.25 -16.70
CA GLY A 358 -24.72 20.41 -15.37
C GLY A 358 -23.89 19.83 -14.22
N GLU A 359 -22.87 19.01 -14.50
CA GLU A 359 -21.90 18.58 -13.48
C GLU A 359 -20.78 19.61 -13.30
N PRO A 360 -20.45 20.03 -12.08
CA PRO A 360 -19.35 20.95 -11.84
C PRO A 360 -18.00 20.31 -12.19
N SER A 361 -17.12 21.04 -12.87
CA SER A 361 -15.75 20.62 -13.19
C SER A 361 -14.75 21.21 -12.19
N THR A 362 -13.62 20.51 -11.97
CA THR A 362 -12.59 20.91 -11.01
C THR A 362 -11.23 21.00 -11.71
N THR A 363 -10.56 22.15 -11.61
CA THR A 363 -9.22 22.39 -12.15
C THR A 363 -8.27 22.73 -11.01
N ILE A 364 -7.15 22.01 -10.89
CA ILE A 364 -6.23 22.14 -9.75
C ILE A 364 -4.97 22.88 -10.19
N SER A 365 -4.60 23.92 -9.45
CA SER A 365 -3.35 24.64 -9.58
C SER A 365 -2.36 24.19 -8.51
N TRP A 366 -1.10 23.99 -8.90
CA TRP A 366 -0.06 23.42 -8.05
C TRP A 366 0.92 24.48 -7.58
N LYS A 367 1.44 24.33 -6.36
CA LYS A 367 2.58 25.12 -5.88
C LYS A 367 3.85 24.69 -6.63
N GLN A 368 4.73 25.67 -6.90
CA GLN A 368 6.01 25.46 -7.58
C GLN A 368 7.06 24.84 -6.68
#